data_AF-A0A2N6AP68-F1
#
_entry.id   AF-A0A2N6AP68-F1
#
_cell.length_a   1.000
_cell.length_b   1.000
_cell.length_c   1.000
_cell.angle_alpha   90.00
_cell.angle_beta   90.00
_cell.angle_gamma   90.00
#
_symmetry.space_group_name_H-M   'P 1'
#
loop_
_entity.id
_entity.type
_entity.pdbx_description
1 polymer ?
#
loop_
_entity_poly.entity_id
_entity_poly.type
_entity_poly.pdbx_seq_one_letter_code
_entity_poly.pdbx_strand_id
1 'polypeptide(L)'
;QQWAFKRSVRAVSHGCVRIEEPMHFAKFLLEGTPKWDVGMIQRTIWSGARSKPVFLHQKTPLYIDYCTAWVDEDGIVQLRDDIYRKDEALQRAITRFDKRFQ
;
A
#
# COMPACT_ATOMS: atom_id res chain seq x y z
N GLN A 1 -12.64 -4.72 -10.49
CA GLN A 1 -12.78 -3.52 -9.63
C GLN A 1 -11.87 -2.36 -10.06
N GLN A 2 -11.42 -2.30 -11.32
CA GLN A 2 -10.58 -1.19 -11.82
C GLN A 2 -11.23 0.19 -11.69
N TRP A 3 -12.56 0.27 -11.72
CA TRP A 3 -13.31 1.52 -11.53
C TRP A 3 -12.97 2.24 -10.21
N ALA A 4 -12.60 1.51 -9.15
CA ALA A 4 -12.29 2.09 -7.86
C ALA A 4 -11.03 2.98 -7.91
N PHE A 5 -10.08 2.69 -8.80
CA PHE A 5 -8.86 3.48 -8.94
C PHE A 5 -9.11 4.85 -9.58
N LYS A 6 -10.23 5.03 -10.28
CA LYS A 6 -10.66 6.32 -10.84
C LYS A 6 -11.33 7.25 -9.82
N ARG A 7 -11.51 6.81 -8.57
CA ARG A 7 -12.14 7.62 -7.52
C ARG A 7 -11.12 8.39 -6.71
N SER A 8 -11.54 9.56 -6.24
CA SER A 8 -10.85 10.32 -5.19
C SER A 8 -10.80 9.53 -3.88
N VAL A 9 -11.94 9.01 -3.43
CA VAL A 9 -12.04 8.14 -2.24
C VAL A 9 -12.08 6.67 -2.65
N ARG A 10 -11.06 5.91 -2.22
CA ARG A 10 -10.84 4.51 -2.61
C ARG A 10 -11.00 3.50 -1.47
N ALA A 11 -11.56 3.92 -0.35
CA ALA A 11 -11.89 3.06 0.79
C ALA A 11 -13.13 2.18 0.50
N VAL A 12 -13.03 1.31 -0.51
CA VAL A 12 -14.14 0.47 -1.00
C VAL A 12 -13.92 -1.03 -0.72
N SER A 13 -12.80 -1.38 -0.08
CA SER A 13 -12.45 -2.75 0.28
C SER A 13 -12.94 -3.12 1.69
N HIS A 14 -13.18 -4.40 1.92
CA HIS A 14 -13.51 -4.96 3.23
C HIS A 14 -12.28 -5.19 4.14
N GLY A 15 -11.09 -4.70 3.74
CA GLY A 15 -9.86 -4.78 4.55
C GLY A 15 -8.59 -5.08 3.75
N CYS A 16 -8.67 -5.78 2.62
CA CYS A 16 -7.50 -6.03 1.78
C CYS A 16 -7.12 -4.82 0.92
N VAL A 17 -5.83 -4.47 0.88
CA VAL A 17 -5.28 -3.47 -0.05
C VAL A 17 -5.21 -4.07 -1.46
N ARG A 18 -5.77 -3.36 -2.44
CA ARG A 18 -5.75 -3.75 -3.85
C ARG A 18 -4.77 -2.87 -4.61
N ILE A 19 -3.97 -3.47 -5.48
CA ILE A 19 -2.99 -2.78 -6.32
C ILE A 19 -3.56 -2.58 -7.72
N GLU A 20 -3.40 -1.38 -8.29
CA GLU A 20 -3.90 -1.02 -9.62
C GLU A 20 -3.17 -1.78 -10.73
N GLU A 21 -1.85 -1.87 -10.59
CA GLU A 21 -0.93 -2.47 -11.54
C GLU A 21 -0.27 -3.75 -10.97
N PRO A 22 -1.04 -4.84 -10.76
CA PRO A 22 -0.55 -6.04 -10.08
C PRO A 22 0.59 -6.75 -10.84
N MET A 23 0.63 -6.65 -12.17
CA MET A 23 1.72 -7.22 -12.99
C MET A 23 3.05 -6.50 -12.76
N HIS A 24 3.02 -5.16 -12.69
CA HIS A 24 4.20 -4.37 -12.38
C HIS A 24 4.70 -4.66 -10.96
N PHE A 25 3.79 -4.76 -10.00
CA PHE A 25 4.12 -5.09 -8.62
C PHE A 25 4.71 -6.51 -8.48
N ALA A 26 4.15 -7.50 -9.18
CA ALA A 26 4.68 -8.86 -9.19
C ALA A 26 6.10 -8.93 -9.79
N LYS A 27 6.36 -8.18 -10.88
CA LYS A 27 7.69 -8.07 -11.47
C LYS A 27 8.68 -7.47 -10.48
N PHE A 28 8.32 -6.39 -9.80
CA PHE A 28 9.14 -5.76 -8.77
C PHE A 28 9.49 -6.73 -7.63
N LEU A 29 8.50 -7.42 -7.07
CA LEU A 29 8.72 -8.35 -5.96
C LEU A 29 9.59 -9.56 -6.35
N LEU A 30 9.47 -10.04 -7.59
CA LEU A 30 10.20 -11.22 -8.07
C LEU A 30 11.55 -10.89 -8.70
N GLU A 31 11.96 -9.62 -8.69
CA GLU A 31 13.27 -9.21 -9.17
C GLU A 31 14.39 -9.96 -8.44
N GLY A 32 15.38 -10.44 -9.21
CA GLY A 32 16.46 -11.26 -8.68
C GLY A 32 16.06 -12.67 -8.23
N THR A 33 14.77 -13.06 -8.32
CA THR A 33 14.34 -14.42 -7.99
C THR A 33 14.65 -15.38 -9.14
N PRO A 34 15.51 -16.41 -8.93
CA PRO A 34 15.90 -17.30 -10.00
C PRO A 34 14.70 -17.94 -10.70
N LYS A 35 14.74 -17.99 -12.03
CA LYS A 35 13.69 -18.56 -12.91
C LYS A 35 12.40 -17.75 -13.02
N TRP A 36 12.29 -16.60 -12.36
CA TRP A 36 11.09 -15.73 -12.42
C TRP A 36 11.33 -14.47 -13.24
N ASP A 37 11.50 -14.65 -14.56
CA ASP A 37 11.43 -13.54 -15.51
C ASP A 37 9.97 -13.13 -15.82
N VAL A 38 9.79 -12.00 -16.50
CA VAL A 38 8.47 -11.48 -16.89
C VAL A 38 7.65 -12.51 -17.68
N GLY A 39 8.30 -13.27 -18.57
CA GLY A 39 7.64 -14.30 -19.37
C GLY A 39 7.13 -15.45 -18.51
N MET A 40 7.90 -15.88 -17.51
CA MET A 40 7.51 -16.92 -16.57
C MET A 40 6.34 -16.47 -15.69
N ILE A 41 6.35 -15.22 -15.24
CA ILE A 41 5.25 -14.62 -14.46
C ILE A 41 3.96 -14.65 -15.29
N GLN A 42 4.00 -14.12 -16.53
CA GLN A 42 2.85 -14.10 -17.43
C GLN A 42 2.33 -15.51 -17.74
N ARG A 43 3.22 -16.44 -18.12
CA ARG A 43 2.84 -17.84 -18.37
C ARG A 43 2.19 -18.48 -17.16
N THR A 44 2.71 -18.24 -15.95
CA THR A 44 2.14 -18.80 -14.73
C THR A 44 0.74 -18.26 -14.50
N ILE A 45 0.53 -16.96 -14.64
CA ILE A 45 -0.78 -16.32 -14.44
C ILE A 45 -1.80 -16.79 -15.49
N TRP A 46 -1.40 -16.88 -16.76
CA TRP A 46 -2.29 -17.26 -17.87
C TRP A 46 -2.46 -18.75 -18.04
N SER A 47 -1.68 -19.59 -17.34
CA SER A 47 -1.81 -21.04 -17.41
C SER A 47 -3.17 -21.56 -16.94
N GLY A 48 -3.93 -20.76 -16.19
CA GLY A 48 -5.19 -21.20 -15.56
C GLY A 48 -4.98 -22.27 -14.48
N ALA A 49 -3.72 -22.57 -14.13
CA ALA A 49 -3.38 -23.54 -13.10
C ALA A 49 -3.80 -23.00 -11.72
N ARG A 50 -3.93 -23.93 -10.75
CA ARG A 50 -4.16 -23.56 -9.35
C ARG A 50 -3.08 -22.60 -8.84
N SER A 51 -3.46 -21.76 -7.88
CA SER A 51 -2.57 -20.84 -7.18
C SER A 51 -1.26 -21.52 -6.78
N LYS A 52 -0.14 -20.94 -7.24
CA LYS A 52 1.20 -21.43 -6.97
C LYS A 52 1.88 -20.48 -5.98
N PRO A 53 2.32 -20.94 -4.79
CA PRO A 53 3.12 -20.11 -3.91
C PRO A 53 4.48 -19.84 -4.54
N VAL A 54 4.92 -18.58 -4.48
CA VAL A 54 6.22 -18.14 -4.97
C VAL A 54 6.96 -17.48 -3.82
N PHE A 55 8.14 -18.00 -3.50
CA PHE A 55 8.99 -17.44 -2.46
C PHE A 55 9.89 -16.36 -3.08
N LEU A 56 9.87 -15.17 -2.49
CA LEU A 56 10.72 -14.06 -2.91
C LEU A 56 12.17 -14.37 -2.55
N HIS A 57 13.10 -14.06 -3.47
CA HIS A 57 14.53 -14.17 -3.17
C HIS A 57 14.96 -13.19 -2.07
N GLN A 58 14.43 -11.97 -2.12
CA GLN A 58 14.67 -10.94 -1.10
C GLN A 58 13.42 -10.73 -0.25
N LYS A 59 13.59 -10.65 1.07
CA LYS A 59 12.50 -10.28 1.98
C LYS A 59 12.20 -8.79 1.81
N THR A 60 11.05 -8.47 1.23
CA THR A 60 10.59 -7.08 1.07
C THR A 60 9.77 -6.68 2.29
N PRO A 61 10.21 -5.71 3.11
CA PRO A 61 9.40 -5.23 4.23
C PRO A 61 8.17 -4.48 3.72
N LEU A 62 7.04 -4.65 4.41
CA LEU A 62 5.77 -3.98 4.10
C LEU A 62 5.36 -3.14 5.31
N TYR A 63 5.27 -1.84 5.12
CA TYR A 63 4.74 -0.90 6.10
C TYR A 63 3.45 -0.29 5.55
N ILE A 64 2.42 -0.26 6.38
CA ILE A 64 1.15 0.41 6.08
C ILE A 64 0.98 1.49 7.13
N ASP A 65 1.15 2.74 6.71
CA ASP A 65 0.98 3.90 7.57
C ASP A 65 -0.32 4.64 7.22
N TYR A 66 -0.76 5.49 8.15
CA TYR A 66 -1.95 6.32 8.00
C TYR A 66 -1.60 7.77 8.28
N CYS A 67 -1.39 8.54 7.21
CA CYS A 67 -1.11 9.97 7.28
C CYS A 67 -2.22 10.75 6.58
N THR A 68 -2.79 11.72 7.28
CA THR A 68 -3.77 12.68 6.75
C THR A 68 -3.12 13.98 6.28
N ALA A 69 -1.85 14.21 6.66
CA ALA A 69 -1.04 15.34 6.22
C ALA A 69 0.43 14.94 6.03
N TRP A 70 1.06 15.42 4.96
CA TRP A 70 2.50 15.29 4.72
C TRP A 70 3.00 16.40 3.79
N VAL A 71 4.32 16.56 3.67
CA VAL A 71 4.96 17.42 2.68
C VAL A 71 5.51 16.52 1.57
N ASP A 72 5.18 16.82 0.31
CA ASP A 72 5.68 16.06 -0.83
C ASP A 72 7.11 16.46 -1.23
N GLU A 73 7.65 15.81 -2.26
CA GLU A 73 9.02 16.02 -2.74
C GLU A 73 9.27 17.45 -3.25
N ASP A 74 8.22 18.16 -3.66
CA ASP A 74 8.27 19.55 -4.13
C ASP A 74 8.12 20.57 -2.98
N GLY A 75 7.99 20.11 -1.74
CA GLY A 75 7.81 20.96 -0.57
C GLY A 75 6.36 21.44 -0.38
N ILE A 76 5.40 20.86 -1.10
CA ILE A 76 3.99 21.27 -1.03
C ILE A 76 3.28 20.43 0.05
N VAL A 77 2.48 21.12 0.87
CA VAL A 77 1.65 20.47 1.89
C VAL A 77 0.49 19.73 1.23
N GLN A 78 0.42 18.44 1.48
CA GLN A 78 -0.65 17.55 1.05
C GLN A 78 -1.57 17.24 2.23
N LEU A 79 -2.88 17.38 2.02
CA LEU A 79 -3.92 17.05 3.00
C LEU A 79 -4.89 16.00 2.43
N ARG A 80 -5.39 15.10 3.27
CA ARG A 80 -6.36 14.06 2.92
C ARG A 80 -7.41 13.91 4.03
N ASP A 81 -8.59 13.42 3.65
CA ASP A 81 -9.69 13.21 4.58
C ASP A 81 -9.35 12.12 5.63
N ASP A 82 -9.65 12.39 6.90
CA ASP A 82 -9.53 11.43 8.00
C ASP A 82 -10.68 10.41 8.02
N ILE A 83 -10.71 9.56 7.00
CA ILE A 83 -11.75 8.54 6.81
C ILE A 83 -11.86 7.52 7.96
N TYR A 84 -10.83 7.39 8.80
CA TYR A 84 -10.82 6.49 9.94
C TYR A 84 -10.93 7.20 11.29
N ARG A 85 -11.11 8.53 11.29
CA ARG A 85 -11.28 9.37 12.47
C ARG A 85 -10.15 9.20 13.49
N LYS A 86 -8.92 9.03 13.01
CA LYS A 86 -7.72 8.81 13.85
C LYS A 86 -7.10 10.12 14.34
N ASP A 87 -7.31 11.22 13.64
CA ASP A 87 -6.68 12.50 13.96
C ASP A 87 -7.20 13.05 15.29
N GLU A 88 -8.48 12.85 15.59
CA GLU A 88 -9.09 13.24 16.85
C GLU A 88 -8.43 12.52 18.05
N ALA A 89 -8.12 11.23 17.88
CA ALA A 89 -7.43 10.45 18.90
C ALA A 89 -5.97 10.89 19.07
N LEU A 90 -5.28 11.17 17.96
CA LEU A 90 -3.92 11.68 17.94
C LEU A 90 -3.84 13.06 18.63
N GLN A 91 -4.74 13.98 18.30
CA GLN A 91 -4.78 15.32 18.88
C GLN A 91 -4.97 15.28 20.41
N ARG A 92 -5.84 14.39 20.92
CA ARG A 92 -5.99 14.16 22.36
C ARG A 92 -4.71 13.64 23.00
N ALA A 93 -4.02 12.70 22.35
CA ALA A 93 -2.78 12.15 22.85
C ALA A 93 -1.67 13.21 22.94
N ILE A 94 -1.52 14.03 21.89
CA ILE A 94 -0.57 15.15 21.84
C ILE A 94 -0.88 16.17 22.94
N THR A 95 -2.13 16.65 23.03
CA THR A 95 -2.53 17.62 24.07
C THR A 95 -2.26 17.10 25.49
N ARG A 96 -2.49 15.80 25.73
CA ARG A 96 -2.21 15.17 27.02
C ARG A 96 -0.70 15.12 27.31
N PHE A 97 0.10 14.84 26.29
CA PHE A 97 1.56 14.79 26.40
C PHE A 97 2.11 16.17 26.75
N ASP A 98 1.73 17.22 26.02
CA ASP A 98 2.22 18.59 26.25
C ASP A 98 1.94 19.08 27.67
N LYS A 99 0.75 18.81 28.20
CA LYS A 99 0.37 19.16 29.59
C LYS A 99 1.19 18.45 30.67
N ARG A 100 1.93 17.38 30.36
CA ARG A 100 2.81 16.70 31.34
C ARG A 100 4.19 17.35 31.45
N PHE A 101 4.57 18.17 30.49
CA PHE A 101 5.86 18.87 30.46
C PHE A 101 5.70 20.38 30.67
N GLN A 102 4.48 20.82 31.00
CA GLN A 102 4.18 22.10 31.64
C GLN A 102 4.03 21.89 33.15
#